data_AF-A0A1F3KKG9-F1
#
_entry.id   AF-A0A1F3KKG9-F1
#
_cell.length_a   1.000
_cell.length_b   1.000
_cell.length_c   1.000
_cell.angle_alpha   90.00
_cell.angle_beta   90.00
_cell.angle_gamma   90.00
#
_symmetry.space_group_name_H-M   'P 1'
#
loop_
_entity.id
_entity.type
_entity.pdbx_description
1 polymer ?
#
loop_
_entity_poly.entity_id
_entity_poly.type
_entity_poly.pdbx_seq_one_letter_code
_entity_poly.pdbx_strand_id
1 'polypeptide(L)'
;MSGSFKKIIIVFFVILIFIAGIIILKVALTKKTIIPNNKTYNIGELIISIPETEMDSYPVVYVFGGINYATPEWMFSQVPKELLYNTICVFCLYKKSVINAVSEASDFFSKNNLTLGNVSIMGFSAGALNVQKAFSDTFKFVGLIDPSTSEIFLNIRFNKNTKMVYNDANWGDLSGIQKILPKLAKQINLSGGEAEKVNLKHDKIPKYFFQKYLHELIENKIEN
;
A
#
# COMPACT_ATOMS: atom_id res chain seq x y z
N MET A 1 18.22 -7.29 65.24
CA MET A 1 18.20 -6.10 64.37
C MET A 1 17.59 -4.94 65.15
N SER A 2 18.32 -3.83 65.32
CA SER A 2 17.82 -2.66 66.06
C SER A 2 16.66 -1.99 65.32
N GLY A 3 15.71 -1.39 66.04
CA GLY A 3 14.57 -0.68 65.45
C GLY A 3 14.96 0.44 64.48
N SER A 4 16.19 0.96 64.59
CA SER A 4 16.77 1.94 63.67
C SER A 4 17.04 1.34 62.28
N PHE A 5 17.53 0.09 62.21
CA PHE A 5 17.84 -0.57 60.93
C PHE A 5 16.58 -0.88 60.11
N LYS A 6 15.46 -1.26 60.77
CA LYS A 6 14.16 -1.45 60.11
C LYS A 6 13.62 -0.14 59.51
N LYS A 7 13.78 0.99 60.21
CA LYS A 7 13.33 2.29 59.70
C LYS A 7 14.12 2.73 58.46
N ILE A 8 15.43 2.50 58.45
CA ILE A 8 16.30 2.82 57.30
C ILE A 8 15.88 1.99 56.06
N ILE A 9 15.63 0.69 56.24
CA ILE A 9 15.18 -0.18 55.13
C ILE A 9 13.83 0.29 54.56
N ILE A 10 12.87 0.66 55.43
CA ILE A 10 11.55 1.13 55.00
C ILE A 10 11.68 2.44 54.20
N VAL A 11 12.46 3.40 54.70
CA VAL A 11 12.68 4.68 54.00
C VAL A 11 13.33 4.44 52.63
N PHE A 12 14.32 3.56 52.56
CA PHE A 12 15.01 3.23 51.31
C PHE A 12 14.05 2.61 50.28
N PHE A 13 13.16 1.69 50.71
CA PHE A 13 12.17 1.08 49.83
C PHE A 13 11.14 2.08 49.29
N VAL A 14 10.68 3.01 50.14
CA VAL A 14 9.74 4.07 49.74
C VAL A 14 10.37 4.99 48.70
N ILE A 15 11.64 5.36 48.87
CA ILE A 15 12.38 6.18 47.90
C ILE A 15 12.52 5.45 46.56
N LEU A 16 12.86 4.15 46.58
CA LEU A 16 12.99 3.34 45.37
C LEU A 16 11.69 3.24 44.58
N ILE A 17 10.56 3.03 45.26
CA ILE A 17 9.23 3.01 44.64
C ILE A 17 8.91 4.38 44.02
N PHE A 18 9.26 5.47 44.71
CA PHE A 18 9.01 6.83 44.21
C PHE A 18 9.84 7.13 42.95
N ILE A 19 11.13 6.74 42.95
CA ILE A 19 12.01 6.89 41.79
C ILE A 19 11.51 6.05 40.61
N ALA A 20 11.13 4.78 40.84
CA ALA A 20 10.58 3.92 39.80
C ALA A 20 9.26 4.49 39.23
N GLY A 21 8.39 5.03 40.08
CA GLY A 21 7.16 5.70 39.66
C GLY A 21 7.43 6.94 38.80
N ILE A 22 8.41 7.77 39.16
CA ILE A 22 8.83 8.93 38.35
C ILE A 22 9.39 8.48 37.00
N ILE A 23 10.20 7.43 36.94
CA ILE A 23 10.76 6.92 35.69
C ILE A 23 9.64 6.38 34.78
N ILE A 24 8.72 5.57 35.32
CA ILE A 24 7.58 5.03 34.56
C ILE A 24 6.70 6.17 34.04
N LEU A 25 6.39 7.15 34.89
CA LEU A 25 5.58 8.31 34.50
C LEU A 25 6.30 9.14 33.43
N LYS A 26 7.62 9.33 33.55
CA LYS A 26 8.41 10.06 32.55
C LYS A 26 8.44 9.32 31.22
N VAL A 27 8.63 7.99 31.21
CA VAL A 27 8.57 7.15 30.01
C VAL A 27 7.17 7.17 29.37
N ALA A 28 6.12 7.13 30.17
CA ALA A 28 4.74 7.23 29.71
C ALA A 28 4.41 8.61 29.13
N LEU A 29 4.91 9.69 29.75
CA LEU A 29 4.73 11.08 29.29
C LEU A 29 5.61 11.44 28.09
N THR A 30 6.79 10.80 27.93
CA THR A 30 7.66 10.97 26.76
C THR A 30 7.27 10.09 25.58
N LYS A 31 6.36 9.12 25.76
CA LYS A 31 5.59 8.59 24.63
C LYS A 31 4.64 9.68 24.15
N LYS A 32 5.21 10.68 23.47
CA LYS A 32 4.47 11.57 22.59
C LYS A 32 3.58 10.67 21.75
N THR A 33 2.27 10.81 21.87
CA THR A 33 1.35 10.09 20.99
C THR A 33 1.66 10.58 19.58
N ILE A 34 2.50 9.85 18.85
CA ILE A 34 2.81 10.15 17.46
C ILE A 34 1.52 9.85 16.73
N ILE A 35 0.77 10.89 16.39
CA ILE A 35 -0.41 10.77 15.55
C ILE A 35 0.13 10.36 14.17
N PRO A 36 -0.19 9.16 13.67
CA PRO A 36 0.31 8.72 12.37
C PRO A 36 -0.12 9.71 11.30
N ASN A 37 0.83 10.06 10.44
CA ASN A 37 0.62 11.05 9.40
C ASN A 37 1.49 10.73 8.17
N ASN A 38 1.24 11.42 7.06
CA ASN A 38 1.99 11.29 5.82
C ASN A 38 2.26 12.67 5.21
N LYS A 39 3.38 12.78 4.50
CA LYS A 39 3.74 13.97 3.73
C LYS A 39 3.72 13.67 2.24
N THR A 40 3.14 14.58 1.46
CA THR A 40 2.99 14.43 0.00
C THR A 40 3.95 15.34 -0.75
N TYR A 41 4.50 14.85 -1.85
CA TYR A 41 5.41 15.55 -2.74
C TYR A 41 4.93 15.40 -4.18
N ASN A 42 5.00 16.48 -4.96
CA ASN A 42 4.75 16.45 -6.40
C ASN A 42 6.11 16.42 -7.12
N ILE A 43 6.42 15.30 -7.77
CA ILE A 43 7.68 15.09 -8.50
C ILE A 43 7.31 14.80 -9.95
N GLY A 44 7.52 15.78 -10.82
CA GLY A 44 7.04 15.72 -12.20
C GLY A 44 5.52 15.47 -12.26
N GLU A 45 5.13 14.32 -12.80
CA GLU A 45 3.72 13.89 -12.87
C GLU A 45 3.33 12.88 -11.78
N LEU A 46 4.18 12.69 -10.77
CA LEU A 46 3.97 11.78 -9.66
C LEU A 46 3.50 12.54 -8.43
N ILE A 47 2.55 11.93 -7.70
CA ILE A 47 2.31 12.27 -6.30
C ILE A 47 2.95 11.18 -5.46
N ILE A 48 3.89 11.55 -4.60
CA ILE A 48 4.57 10.64 -3.68
C ILE A 48 4.12 10.96 -2.26
N SER A 49 3.45 10.01 -1.61
CA SER A 49 3.11 10.06 -0.19
C SER A 49 4.12 9.24 0.60
N ILE A 50 4.72 9.84 1.63
CA ILE A 50 5.69 9.21 2.53
C ILE A 50 5.12 9.24 3.94
N PRO A 51 5.12 8.12 4.69
CA PRO A 51 4.72 8.12 6.08
C PRO A 51 5.71 8.95 6.91
N GLU A 52 5.23 9.71 7.90
CA GLU A 52 6.10 10.46 8.81
C GLU A 52 6.69 9.59 9.92
N THR A 53 6.24 8.33 10.04
CA THR A 53 6.81 7.35 10.96
C THR A 53 8.11 6.81 10.36
N GLU A 54 9.21 6.93 11.09
CA GLU A 54 10.50 6.38 10.68
C GLU A 54 10.45 4.84 10.64
N MET A 55 10.96 4.25 9.55
CA MET A 55 11.02 2.81 9.33
C MET A 55 12.40 2.42 8.80
N ASP A 56 12.89 1.24 9.16
CA ASP A 56 14.15 0.69 8.63
C ASP A 56 14.10 0.51 7.11
N SER A 57 12.94 0.10 6.60
CA SER A 57 12.63 0.05 5.18
C SER A 57 11.14 0.30 4.94
N TYR A 58 10.82 1.08 3.91
CA TYR A 58 9.45 1.43 3.58
C TYR A 58 8.90 0.50 2.48
N PRO A 59 7.80 -0.23 2.69
CA PRO A 59 7.07 -0.84 1.59
C PRO A 59 6.65 0.25 0.59
N VAL A 60 6.74 -0.05 -0.71
CA VAL A 60 6.41 0.89 -1.78
C VAL A 60 5.24 0.38 -2.60
N VAL A 61 4.24 1.23 -2.82
CA VAL A 61 3.05 0.92 -3.61
C VAL A 61 2.94 1.92 -4.75
N TYR A 62 3.07 1.44 -6.00
CA TYR A 62 2.82 2.25 -7.19
C TYR A 62 1.38 2.06 -7.65
N VAL A 63 0.65 3.16 -7.82
CA VAL A 63 -0.77 3.20 -8.17
C VAL A 63 -0.95 3.97 -9.48
N PHE A 64 -1.25 3.24 -10.56
CA PHE A 64 -1.57 3.79 -11.87
C PHE A 64 -3.08 4.04 -11.95
N GLY A 65 -3.47 5.31 -12.09
CA GLY A 65 -4.86 5.71 -12.27
C GLY A 65 -5.45 5.31 -13.62
N GLY A 66 -6.62 5.86 -13.93
CA GLY A 66 -7.36 5.60 -15.15
C GLY A 66 -7.43 6.80 -16.08
N ILE A 67 -8.39 6.77 -17.01
CA ILE A 67 -8.70 7.91 -17.87
C ILE A 67 -9.56 8.95 -17.15
N ASN A 68 -9.58 10.17 -17.69
CA ASN A 68 -10.49 11.26 -17.28
C ASN A 68 -10.37 11.60 -15.78
N TYR A 69 -11.37 11.22 -14.98
CA TYR A 69 -11.46 11.58 -13.56
C TYR A 69 -10.45 10.83 -12.68
N ALA A 70 -9.90 9.73 -13.16
CA ALA A 70 -9.07 8.84 -12.36
C ALA A 70 -7.60 9.27 -12.35
N THR A 71 -7.37 10.54 -12.01
CA THR A 71 -6.04 11.18 -11.90
C THR A 71 -5.27 10.67 -10.67
N PRO A 72 -3.96 10.97 -10.55
CA PRO A 72 -3.18 10.67 -9.35
C PRO A 72 -3.83 11.21 -8.06
N GLU A 73 -4.35 12.43 -8.08
CA GLU A 73 -5.03 13.06 -6.93
C GLU A 73 -6.31 12.30 -6.56
N TRP A 74 -7.09 11.91 -7.57
CA TRP A 74 -8.30 11.16 -7.34
C TRP A 74 -7.99 9.78 -6.75
N MET A 75 -7.00 9.06 -7.32
CA MET A 75 -6.54 7.77 -6.79
C MET A 75 -6.00 7.89 -5.36
N PHE A 76 -5.24 8.95 -5.05
CA PHE A 76 -4.78 9.25 -3.70
C PHE A 76 -5.94 9.34 -2.71
N SER A 77 -7.04 10.00 -3.09
CA SER A 77 -8.23 10.10 -2.24
C SER A 77 -9.00 8.78 -2.03
N GLN A 78 -8.74 7.74 -2.84
CA GLN A 78 -9.34 6.42 -2.68
C GLN A 78 -8.61 5.55 -1.66
N VAL A 79 -7.36 5.90 -1.31
CA VAL A 79 -6.51 5.10 -0.44
C VAL A 79 -6.83 5.37 1.05
N PRO A 80 -7.05 4.32 1.87
CA PRO A 80 -7.19 4.46 3.31
C PRO A 80 -5.95 5.11 3.92
N LYS A 81 -6.15 6.04 4.85
CA LYS A 81 -5.09 6.75 5.57
C LYS A 81 -4.07 5.79 6.19
N GLU A 82 -4.54 4.65 6.71
CA GLU A 82 -3.69 3.62 7.30
C GLU A 82 -2.64 3.09 6.32
N LEU A 83 -2.95 2.96 5.04
CA LEU A 83 -1.95 2.58 4.04
C LEU A 83 -0.89 3.68 3.86
N LEU A 84 -1.33 4.95 3.80
CA LEU A 84 -0.45 6.11 3.65
C LEU A 84 0.48 6.31 4.86
N TYR A 85 0.09 5.82 6.03
CA TYR A 85 0.87 5.91 7.27
C TYR A 85 1.90 4.81 7.45
N ASN A 86 1.86 3.75 6.63
CA ASN A 86 2.73 2.59 6.76
C ASN A 86 3.50 2.26 5.48
N THR A 87 3.25 2.98 4.38
CA THR A 87 3.86 2.68 3.07
C THR A 87 4.15 3.97 2.31
N ILE A 88 5.20 3.95 1.49
CA ILE A 88 5.37 4.97 0.45
C ILE A 88 4.40 4.64 -0.67
N CYS A 89 3.49 5.57 -0.99
CA CYS A 89 2.57 5.43 -2.12
C CYS A 89 2.97 6.40 -3.24
N VAL A 90 3.13 5.88 -4.46
CA VAL A 90 3.45 6.65 -5.66
C VAL A 90 2.26 6.59 -6.62
N PHE A 91 1.61 7.71 -6.88
CA PHE A 91 0.44 7.80 -7.75
C PHE A 91 0.84 8.34 -9.12
N CYS A 92 0.38 7.66 -10.18
CA CYS A 92 0.81 7.88 -11.55
C CYS A 92 -0.37 7.99 -12.51
N LEU A 93 -0.21 8.80 -13.56
CA LEU A 93 -1.12 8.78 -14.70
C LEU A 93 -1.03 7.45 -15.46
N TYR A 94 -2.15 7.01 -16.03
CA TYR A 94 -2.22 5.77 -16.83
C TYR A 94 -1.33 5.77 -18.08
N LYS A 95 -0.87 6.94 -18.55
CA LYS A 95 0.01 7.03 -19.73
C LYS A 95 1.48 6.76 -19.38
N LYS A 96 1.85 6.86 -18.11
CA LYS A 96 3.23 6.64 -17.65
C LYS A 96 3.50 5.15 -17.52
N SER A 97 4.60 4.69 -18.11
CA SER A 97 5.04 3.30 -17.97
C SER A 97 5.53 3.01 -16.54
N VAL A 98 5.49 1.75 -16.12
CA VAL A 98 6.01 1.34 -14.80
C VAL A 98 7.49 1.68 -14.66
N ILE A 99 8.29 1.42 -15.70
CA ILE A 99 9.74 1.70 -15.70
C ILE A 99 10.01 3.19 -15.46
N ASN A 100 9.30 4.09 -16.15
CA ASN A 100 9.53 5.53 -16.01
C ASN A 100 9.09 6.03 -14.63
N ALA A 101 7.94 5.55 -14.12
CA ALA A 101 7.48 5.90 -12.78
C ALA A 101 8.46 5.43 -11.68
N VAL A 102 8.98 4.21 -11.81
CA VAL A 102 9.97 3.65 -10.88
C VAL A 102 11.27 4.47 -10.94
N SER A 103 11.77 4.78 -12.14
CA SER A 103 13.00 5.56 -12.30
C SER A 103 12.89 6.95 -11.65
N GLU A 104 11.83 7.69 -11.95
CA GLU A 104 11.63 9.05 -11.43
C GLU A 104 11.41 9.06 -9.91
N ALA A 105 10.69 8.08 -9.37
CA ALA A 105 10.52 7.92 -7.93
C ALA A 105 11.84 7.53 -7.25
N SER A 106 12.64 6.66 -7.86
CA SER A 106 13.93 6.18 -7.31
C SER A 106 14.94 7.32 -7.15
N ASP A 107 14.98 8.27 -8.09
CA ASP A 107 15.82 9.47 -7.96
C ASP A 107 15.42 10.31 -6.76
N PHE A 108 14.12 10.46 -6.52
CA PHE A 108 13.60 11.17 -5.36
C PHE A 108 13.92 10.42 -4.06
N PHE A 109 13.72 9.10 -4.01
CA PHE A 109 14.02 8.29 -2.82
C PHE A 109 15.50 8.34 -2.44
N SER A 110 16.39 8.25 -3.44
CA SER A 110 17.84 8.31 -3.23
C SER A 110 18.28 9.66 -2.66
N LYS A 111 17.74 10.78 -3.18
CA LYS A 111 18.03 12.13 -2.68
C LYS A 111 17.57 12.37 -1.25
N ASN A 112 16.60 11.59 -0.76
CA ASN A 112 16.03 11.69 0.57
C ASN A 112 16.51 10.57 1.52
N ASN A 113 17.50 9.77 1.12
CA ASN A 113 18.06 8.66 1.91
C ASN A 113 17.00 7.66 2.40
N LEU A 114 16.00 7.36 1.58
CA LEU A 114 14.95 6.40 1.93
C LEU A 114 15.37 4.98 1.56
N THR A 115 15.37 4.08 2.53
CA THR A 115 15.55 2.63 2.28
C THR A 115 14.21 2.02 1.86
N LEU A 116 14.18 1.41 0.69
CA LEU A 116 12.96 0.79 0.14
C LEU A 116 12.88 -0.69 0.54
N GLY A 117 11.68 -1.12 0.90
CA GLY A 117 11.34 -2.52 1.13
C GLY A 117 10.69 -3.14 -0.09
N ASN A 118 9.69 -3.99 0.16
CA ASN A 118 8.96 -4.68 -0.90
C ASN A 118 8.17 -3.73 -1.80
N VAL A 119 8.12 -4.02 -3.10
CA VAL A 119 7.41 -3.21 -4.10
C VAL A 119 6.11 -3.90 -4.53
N SER A 120 5.04 -3.12 -4.54
CA SER A 120 3.72 -3.49 -5.06
C SER A 120 3.34 -2.55 -6.20
N ILE A 121 2.66 -3.08 -7.22
CA ILE A 121 2.17 -2.28 -8.36
C ILE A 121 0.68 -2.52 -8.57
N MET A 122 -0.06 -1.47 -8.91
CA MET A 122 -1.51 -1.51 -8.97
C MET A 122 -2.01 -0.62 -10.10
N GLY A 123 -3.02 -1.07 -10.84
CA GLY A 123 -3.55 -0.31 -11.96
C GLY A 123 -5.07 -0.31 -11.94
N PHE A 124 -5.66 0.89 -12.00
CA PHE A 124 -7.09 1.08 -12.14
C PHE A 124 -7.47 1.41 -13.58
N SER A 125 -8.53 0.79 -14.12
CA SER A 125 -9.04 1.10 -15.45
C SER A 125 -7.91 0.98 -16.49
N ALA A 126 -7.66 2.02 -17.29
CA ALA A 126 -6.56 2.04 -18.27
C ALA A 126 -5.16 1.85 -17.66
N GLY A 127 -4.93 2.23 -16.40
CA GLY A 127 -3.64 2.03 -15.73
C GLY A 127 -3.27 0.57 -15.54
N ALA A 128 -4.27 -0.32 -15.51
CA ALA A 128 -4.06 -1.77 -15.44
C ALA A 128 -3.30 -2.32 -16.66
N LEU A 129 -3.33 -1.64 -17.80
CA LEU A 129 -2.57 -2.08 -18.99
C LEU A 129 -1.06 -2.00 -18.74
N ASN A 130 -0.58 -0.99 -18.02
CA ASN A 130 0.85 -0.89 -17.68
C ASN A 130 1.24 -1.95 -16.66
N VAL A 131 0.37 -2.20 -15.68
CA VAL A 131 0.61 -3.19 -14.63
C VAL A 131 0.63 -4.61 -15.19
N GLN A 132 -0.30 -4.95 -16.10
CA GLN A 132 -0.27 -6.23 -16.80
C GLN A 132 1.00 -6.38 -17.64
N LYS A 133 1.40 -5.36 -18.40
CA LYS A 133 2.65 -5.40 -19.19
C LYS A 133 3.91 -5.55 -18.34
N ALA A 134 3.91 -4.97 -17.15
CA ALA A 134 5.05 -4.98 -16.25
C ALA A 134 5.03 -6.16 -15.27
N PHE A 135 4.06 -7.07 -15.35
CA PHE A 135 3.91 -8.17 -14.39
C PHE A 135 5.24 -8.90 -14.16
N SER A 136 5.55 -9.16 -12.88
CA SER A 136 6.73 -9.88 -12.44
C SER A 136 6.40 -10.61 -11.12
N ASP A 137 7.02 -11.77 -10.91
CA ASP A 137 6.95 -12.51 -9.65
C ASP A 137 7.77 -11.86 -8.52
N THR A 138 8.67 -10.94 -8.87
CA THR A 138 9.45 -10.14 -7.92
C THR A 138 8.62 -9.08 -7.20
N PHE A 139 7.43 -8.72 -7.69
CA PHE A 139 6.53 -7.85 -6.95
C PHE A 139 5.88 -8.61 -5.82
N LYS A 140 5.82 -7.97 -4.65
CA LYS A 140 5.08 -8.51 -3.50
C LYS A 140 3.59 -8.62 -3.80
N PHE A 141 3.04 -7.63 -4.51
CA PHE A 141 1.61 -7.55 -4.81
C PHE A 141 1.38 -6.88 -6.16
N VAL A 142 0.50 -7.47 -6.97
CA VAL A 142 0.04 -6.94 -8.26
C VAL A 142 -1.48 -6.76 -8.22
N GLY A 143 -1.93 -5.50 -8.19
CA GLY A 143 -3.35 -5.14 -8.12
C GLY A 143 -3.95 -4.76 -9.46
N LEU A 144 -5.01 -5.45 -9.88
CA LEU A 144 -5.81 -5.11 -11.05
C LEU A 144 -7.19 -4.62 -10.61
N ILE A 145 -7.42 -3.31 -10.67
CA ILE A 145 -8.61 -2.66 -10.13
C ILE A 145 -9.52 -2.29 -11.30
N ASP A 146 -10.67 -2.98 -11.40
CA ASP A 146 -11.60 -2.95 -12.55
C ASP A 146 -10.87 -2.68 -13.87
N PRO A 147 -10.04 -3.63 -14.33
CA PRO A 147 -8.96 -3.32 -15.25
C PRO A 147 -9.43 -3.21 -16.71
N SER A 148 -8.87 -2.26 -17.46
CA SER A 148 -8.80 -2.43 -18.91
C SER A 148 -7.87 -3.60 -19.24
N THR A 149 -8.23 -4.41 -20.23
CA THR A 149 -7.44 -5.59 -20.63
C THR A 149 -7.66 -5.93 -22.10
N SER A 150 -6.95 -6.92 -22.61
CA SER A 150 -7.05 -7.46 -23.97
C SER A 150 -6.53 -8.90 -24.01
N GLU A 151 -6.75 -9.60 -25.12
CA GLU A 151 -6.47 -11.04 -25.23
C GLU A 151 -4.98 -11.37 -25.02
N ILE A 152 -4.07 -10.44 -25.33
CA ILE A 152 -2.63 -10.64 -25.14
C ILE A 152 -2.27 -10.93 -23.68
N PHE A 153 -3.03 -10.37 -22.73
CA PHE A 153 -2.78 -10.53 -21.30
C PHE A 153 -3.27 -11.87 -20.75
N LEU A 154 -4.08 -12.60 -21.53
CA LEU A 154 -4.45 -13.98 -21.19
C LEU A 154 -3.28 -14.96 -21.31
N ASN A 155 -2.13 -14.53 -21.86
CA ASN A 155 -0.92 -15.35 -21.91
C ASN A 155 0.03 -15.09 -20.73
N ILE A 156 -0.27 -14.12 -19.86
CA ILE A 156 0.56 -13.83 -18.69
C ILE A 156 0.39 -14.94 -17.65
N ARG A 157 1.50 -15.49 -17.16
CA ARG A 157 1.48 -16.44 -16.04
C ARG A 157 1.42 -15.69 -14.71
N PHE A 158 0.23 -15.17 -14.38
CA PHE A 158 -0.04 -14.61 -13.04
C PHE A 158 0.24 -15.66 -11.96
N ASN A 159 0.38 -15.22 -10.71
CA ASN A 159 0.61 -16.11 -9.58
C ASN A 159 -0.10 -15.58 -8.32
N LYS A 160 0.20 -16.17 -7.16
CA LYS A 160 -0.40 -15.82 -5.85
C LYS A 160 -0.30 -14.34 -5.46
N ASN A 161 0.67 -13.60 -6.00
CA ASN A 161 0.82 -12.17 -5.75
C ASN A 161 -0.22 -11.30 -6.49
N THR A 162 -1.04 -11.87 -7.36
CA THR A 162 -1.96 -11.13 -8.22
C THR A 162 -3.35 -11.10 -7.62
N LYS A 163 -3.88 -9.89 -7.42
CA LYS A 163 -5.22 -9.63 -6.91
C LYS A 163 -6.00 -8.78 -7.90
N MET A 164 -7.23 -9.19 -8.22
CA MET A 164 -8.11 -8.48 -9.12
C MET A 164 -9.49 -8.28 -8.50
N VAL A 165 -10.04 -7.08 -8.62
CA VAL A 165 -11.46 -6.82 -8.35
C VAL A 165 -12.05 -6.20 -9.60
N TYR A 166 -13.15 -6.72 -10.10
CA TYR A 166 -13.69 -6.27 -11.38
C TYR A 166 -15.22 -6.32 -11.43
N ASN A 167 -15.78 -5.61 -12.39
CA ASN A 167 -17.17 -5.75 -12.79
C ASN A 167 -17.29 -5.59 -14.30
N ASP A 168 -17.42 -6.70 -15.03
CA ASP A 168 -17.56 -6.71 -16.48
C ASP A 168 -18.77 -5.89 -16.99
N ALA A 169 -19.80 -5.67 -16.16
CA ALA A 169 -20.92 -4.80 -16.52
C ALA A 169 -20.53 -3.32 -16.67
N ASN A 170 -19.43 -2.87 -16.03
CA ASN A 170 -18.91 -1.51 -16.20
C ASN A 170 -18.32 -1.27 -17.59
N TRP A 171 -18.13 -2.32 -18.39
CA TRP A 171 -17.48 -2.29 -19.69
C TRP A 171 -18.44 -2.51 -20.86
N GLY A 172 -19.75 -2.25 -20.67
CA GLY A 172 -20.79 -2.51 -21.68
C GLY A 172 -20.53 -1.90 -23.06
N ASP A 173 -20.00 -0.67 -23.09
CA ASP A 173 -19.65 0.02 -24.36
C ASP A 173 -18.34 -0.49 -24.99
N LEU A 174 -17.55 -1.27 -24.23
CA LEU A 174 -16.26 -1.82 -24.62
C LEU A 174 -16.34 -3.35 -24.57
N SER A 175 -17.20 -3.91 -25.42
CA SER A 175 -17.54 -5.34 -25.45
C SER A 175 -16.32 -6.29 -25.50
N GLY A 176 -15.19 -5.86 -26.07
CA GLY A 176 -13.93 -6.60 -26.02
C GLY A 176 -13.43 -6.81 -24.59
N ILE A 177 -13.35 -5.74 -23.80
CA ILE A 177 -12.91 -5.79 -22.40
C ILE A 177 -13.92 -6.59 -21.56
N GLN A 178 -15.22 -6.32 -21.74
CA GLN A 178 -16.29 -7.03 -21.05
C GLN A 178 -16.19 -8.56 -21.22
N LYS A 179 -15.93 -9.05 -22.43
CA LYS A 179 -15.81 -10.49 -22.71
C LYS A 179 -14.51 -11.12 -22.18
N ILE A 180 -13.44 -10.33 -22.05
CA ILE A 180 -12.11 -10.82 -21.66
C ILE A 180 -11.97 -10.86 -20.14
N LEU A 181 -12.55 -9.91 -19.41
CA LEU A 181 -12.45 -9.80 -17.96
C LEU A 181 -12.76 -11.10 -17.21
N PRO A 182 -13.86 -11.83 -17.47
CA PRO A 182 -14.12 -13.10 -16.82
C PRO A 182 -13.08 -14.20 -17.13
N LYS A 183 -12.48 -14.18 -18.33
CA LYS A 183 -11.43 -15.12 -18.72
C LYS A 183 -10.14 -14.83 -17.95
N LEU A 184 -9.76 -13.55 -17.86
CA LEU A 184 -8.62 -13.10 -17.08
C LEU A 184 -8.79 -13.45 -15.58
N ALA A 185 -9.98 -13.18 -15.02
CA ALA A 185 -10.31 -13.54 -13.64
C ALA A 185 -10.12 -15.04 -13.38
N LYS A 186 -10.67 -15.88 -14.28
CA LYS A 186 -10.52 -17.34 -14.19
C LYS A 186 -9.05 -17.75 -14.21
N GLN A 187 -8.25 -17.16 -15.09
CA GLN A 187 -6.82 -17.46 -15.18
C GLN A 187 -6.06 -17.07 -13.91
N ILE A 188 -6.31 -15.89 -13.36
CA ILE A 188 -5.68 -15.43 -12.10
C ILE A 188 -5.98 -16.44 -10.98
N ASN A 189 -7.25 -16.83 -10.83
CA ASN A 189 -7.67 -17.81 -9.84
C ASN A 189 -7.01 -19.19 -10.06
N LEU A 190 -6.93 -19.66 -11.31
CA LEU A 190 -6.29 -20.95 -11.63
C LEU A 190 -4.78 -20.96 -11.35
N SER A 191 -4.12 -19.80 -11.42
CA SER A 191 -2.69 -19.67 -11.11
C SER A 191 -2.41 -19.36 -9.62
N GLY A 192 -3.42 -19.45 -8.76
CA GLY A 192 -3.30 -19.24 -7.32
C GLY A 192 -3.39 -17.79 -6.86
N GLY A 193 -3.62 -16.84 -7.78
CA GLY A 193 -4.02 -15.48 -7.43
C GLY A 193 -5.50 -15.41 -7.01
N GLU A 194 -6.00 -14.20 -6.78
CA GLU A 194 -7.40 -13.97 -6.40
C GLU A 194 -8.05 -12.95 -7.34
N ALA A 195 -9.18 -13.32 -7.94
CA ALA A 195 -9.99 -12.43 -8.75
C ALA A 195 -11.45 -12.48 -8.29
N GLU A 196 -11.97 -11.33 -7.87
CA GLU A 196 -13.32 -11.16 -7.34
C GLU A 196 -14.18 -10.32 -8.28
N LYS A 197 -15.33 -10.86 -8.69
CA LYS A 197 -16.36 -10.07 -9.37
C LYS A 197 -17.24 -9.38 -8.32
N VAL A 198 -17.41 -8.07 -8.44
CA VAL A 198 -18.27 -7.26 -7.56
C VAL A 198 -19.40 -6.60 -8.33
N ASN A 199 -20.48 -6.25 -7.63
CA ASN A 199 -21.56 -5.42 -8.18
C ASN A 199 -21.39 -3.95 -7.76
N LEU A 200 -20.27 -3.33 -8.15
CA LEU A 200 -19.94 -1.95 -7.85
C LEU A 200 -19.74 -1.16 -9.15
N LYS A 201 -20.09 0.13 -9.13
CA LYS A 201 -19.77 1.07 -10.20
C LYS A 201 -18.26 1.26 -10.33
N HIS A 202 -17.79 1.56 -11.54
CA HIS A 202 -16.36 1.69 -11.89
C HIS A 202 -15.59 2.57 -10.90
N ASP A 203 -16.16 3.72 -10.53
CA ASP A 203 -15.57 4.71 -9.64
C ASP A 203 -15.54 4.29 -8.15
N LYS A 204 -16.26 3.24 -7.76
CA LYS A 204 -16.32 2.75 -6.37
C LYS A 204 -15.36 1.61 -6.08
N ILE A 205 -14.91 0.92 -7.12
CA ILE A 205 -14.05 -0.27 -6.97
C ILE A 205 -12.68 0.07 -6.38
N PRO A 206 -11.99 1.19 -6.71
CA PRO A 206 -10.71 1.52 -6.09
C PRO A 206 -10.74 1.58 -4.56
N LYS A 207 -11.71 2.30 -3.99
CA LYS A 207 -11.84 2.39 -2.53
C LYS A 207 -12.09 1.02 -1.90
N TYR A 208 -12.96 0.22 -2.50
CA TYR A 208 -13.21 -1.15 -2.04
C TYR A 208 -11.95 -2.01 -2.10
N PHE A 209 -11.21 -1.96 -3.21
CA PHE A 209 -9.98 -2.71 -3.41
C PHE A 209 -8.95 -2.40 -2.32
N PHE A 210 -8.67 -1.12 -2.08
CA PHE A 210 -7.69 -0.73 -1.07
C PHE A 210 -8.12 -1.11 0.34
N GLN A 211 -9.42 -1.06 0.65
CA GLN A 211 -9.93 -1.52 1.95
C GLN A 211 -9.79 -3.03 2.12
N LYS A 212 -10.12 -3.80 1.08
CA LYS A 212 -10.05 -5.26 1.12
C LYS A 212 -8.62 -5.78 1.32
N TYR A 213 -7.65 -5.20 0.61
CA TYR A 213 -6.25 -5.68 0.61
C TYR A 213 -5.31 -4.84 1.48
N LEU A 214 -5.86 -4.03 2.40
CA LEU A 214 -5.07 -3.09 3.22
C LEU A 214 -3.93 -3.78 3.98
N HIS A 215 -4.23 -4.89 4.66
CA HIS A 215 -3.24 -5.64 5.44
C HIS A 215 -2.14 -6.22 4.57
N GLU A 216 -2.50 -6.86 3.45
CA GLU A 216 -1.53 -7.41 2.50
C GLU A 216 -0.60 -6.32 1.94
N LEU A 217 -1.09 -5.10 1.73
CA LEU A 217 -0.28 -3.99 1.22
C LEU A 217 0.69 -3.45 2.27
N ILE A 218 0.28 -3.40 3.54
CA ILE A 218 1.11 -2.91 4.66
C ILE A 218 2.18 -3.91 5.08
N GLU A 219 1.86 -5.21 5.14
CA GLU A 219 2.75 -6.20 5.75
C GLU A 219 4.07 -6.37 5.01
N ASN A 220 5.21 -6.14 5.67
CA ASN A 220 6.51 -6.16 4.99
C ASN A 220 7.08 -7.58 4.76
N LYS A 221 6.22 -8.59 4.61
CA LYS A 221 6.62 -10.00 4.43
C LYS A 221 6.35 -10.46 3.01
N ILE A 222 7.30 -11.21 2.45
CA ILE A 222 7.04 -12.08 1.30
C ILE A 222 6.65 -13.42 1.89
N GLU A 223 5.39 -13.83 1.72
CA GLU A 223 5.00 -15.19 2.06
C GLU A 223 5.65 -16.13 1.03
N ASN A 224 6.65 -16.91 1.47
CA ASN A 224 7.32 -17.93 0.66
C ASN A 224 6.39 -19.12 0.44
#